data_AF-A0AAD4HEG7-F1
#
_entry.id   AF-A0AAD4HEG7-F1
#
_cell.length_a   1.000
_cell.length_b   1.000
_cell.length_c   1.000
_cell.angle_alpha   90.00
_cell.angle_beta   90.00
_cell.angle_gamma   90.00
#
_symmetry.space_group_name_H-M   'P 1'
#
loop_
_entity.id
_entity.type
_entity.pdbx_description
1 polymer ?
#
loop_
_entity_poly.entity_id
_entity_poly.type
_entity_poly.pdbx_seq_one_letter_code
_entity_poly.pdbx_strand_id
1 'polypeptide(L)' 'VCAVCLGRHNHSFIECPADRLWDNFYPTVSKRVAKQLLIRSSDKPLCMDWQQGKSCPARSHDEKHLCSGCLSLSHGAQSC' A
#
# COMPACT_ATOMS: atom_id res chain seq x y z
N VAL A 1 7.83 5.46 -3.78
CA VAL A 1 7.57 4.80 -2.48
C VAL A 1 6.95 3.44 -2.77
N CYS A 2 7.42 2.38 -2.12
CA CYS A 2 6.77 1.08 -2.15
C CYS A 2 5.50 1.09 -1.30
N ALA A 3 4.37 0.63 -1.82
CA ALA A 3 3.14 0.55 -1.04
C ALA A 3 3.19 -0.51 0.08
N VAL A 4 4.11 -1.47 0.03
CA VAL A 4 4.24 -2.51 1.04
C VAL A 4 5.12 -2.04 2.20
N CYS A 5 6.40 -1.73 1.94
CA CYS A 5 7.36 -1.38 3.00
C CYS A 5 7.52 0.13 3.23
N LEU A 6 6.82 0.99 2.49
CA LEU A 6 6.95 2.46 2.51
C LEU A 6 8.34 2.99 2.16
N GLY A 7 9.25 2.13 1.69
CA GLY A 7 10.61 2.50 1.32
C GLY A 7 10.68 3.27 -0.01
N ARG A 8 11.72 4.10 -0.16
CA ARG A 8 12.05 4.81 -1.41
C ARG A 8 13.24 4.20 -2.17
N HIS A 9 13.66 3.00 -1.78
CA HIS A 9 14.77 2.28 -2.40
C HIS A 9 14.32 1.49 -3.64
N ASN A 10 15.29 1.09 -4.46
CA ASN A 10 15.06 0.32 -5.68
C ASN A 10 14.78 -1.16 -5.35
N HIS A 11 13.59 -1.64 -5.72
CA HIS A 11 13.22 -3.06 -5.76
C HIS A 11 11.97 -3.27 -6.64
N SER A 12 11.52 -4.53 -6.80
CA SER A 12 10.24 -4.81 -7.46
C SER A 12 9.05 -4.39 -6.59
N PHE A 13 8.42 -3.25 -6.91
CA PHE A 13 7.25 -2.73 -6.17
C PHE A 13 5.97 -3.58 -6.36
N ILE A 14 5.90 -4.32 -7.47
CA ILE A 14 4.76 -5.16 -7.82
C ILE A 14 4.79 -6.52 -7.11
N GLU A 15 5.98 -6.94 -6.68
CA GLU A 15 6.24 -8.23 -6.04
C GLU A 15 7.02 -8.06 -4.73
N CYS A 16 6.92 -6.89 -4.09
CA CYS A 16 7.65 -6.60 -2.87
C CYS A 16 7.28 -7.64 -1.79
N PRO A 17 8.24 -8.49 -1.34
CA PRO A 17 7.97 -9.56 -0.40
C PRO A 17 8.10 -9.11 1.07
N ALA A 18 8.32 -7.81 1.29
CA ALA A 18 8.63 -7.28 2.61
C ALA A 18 7.50 -7.55 3.62
N ASP A 19 7.88 -8.10 4.77
CA ASP A 19 7.04 -8.28 5.94
C ASP A 19 7.14 -7.12 6.93
N ARG A 20 8.20 -6.31 6.83
CA ARG A 20 8.45 -5.12 7.64
C ARG A 20 8.61 -3.85 6.80
N LEU A 21 8.43 -2.69 7.45
CA LEU A 21 8.69 -1.38 6.86
C LEU A 21 10.19 -1.22 6.53
N TRP A 22 10.52 -0.19 5.76
CA TRP A 22 11.88 0.08 5.29
C TRP A 22 12.91 0.27 6.42
N ASP A 23 12.47 0.66 7.61
CA ASP A 23 13.29 0.84 8.82
C ASP A 23 13.44 -0.45 9.64
N ASN A 24 12.77 -1.53 9.23
CA ASN A 24 12.73 -2.82 9.90
C ASN A 24 12.11 -2.83 11.32
N PHE A 25 11.60 -1.69 11.80
CA PHE A 25 11.02 -1.57 13.15
C PHE A 25 9.62 -2.15 13.21
N TYR A 26 8.77 -1.78 12.24
CA TYR A 26 7.35 -2.13 12.26
C TYR A 26 7.01 -3.16 11.19
N PRO A 27 6.06 -4.08 11.45
CA PRO A 27 5.51 -4.93 10.43
C PRO A 27 4.77 -4.07 9.37
N THR A 28 4.79 -4.53 8.13
CA THR A 28 3.97 -3.95 7.07
C THR A 28 2.49 -4.15 7.38
N VAL A 29 1.66 -3.16 7.02
CA VAL A 29 0.20 -3.26 7.17
C VAL A 29 -0.43 -3.96 5.96
N SER A 30 0.23 -3.89 4.81
CA SER A 30 -0.21 -4.50 3.55
C SER A 30 0.79 -5.54 3.05
N LYS A 31 0.34 -6.39 2.11
CA LYS A 31 1.15 -7.40 1.43
C LYS A 31 0.81 -7.45 -0.05
N ARG A 32 1.76 -7.92 -0.87
CA ARG A 32 1.50 -8.28 -2.26
C ARG A 32 1.13 -9.75 -2.37
N VAL A 33 0.03 -10.06 -3.06
CA VAL A 33 -0.38 -11.42 -3.41
C VAL A 33 -0.85 -11.41 -4.86
N ALA A 34 -0.22 -12.21 -5.73
CA ALA A 34 -0.56 -12.28 -7.16
C ALA A 34 -0.70 -10.89 -7.83
N LYS A 35 0.27 -9.99 -7.59
CA LYS A 35 0.29 -8.58 -8.06
C LYS A 35 -0.79 -7.67 -7.47
N GLN A 36 -1.69 -8.17 -6.63
CA GLN A 36 -2.66 -7.36 -5.88
C GLN A 36 -2.05 -6.86 -4.57
N LEU A 37 -2.50 -5.71 -4.09
CA LEU A 37 -2.13 -5.16 -2.80
C LEU A 37 -3.29 -5.39 -1.82
N LEU A 38 -3.02 -6.12 -0.74
CA LEU A 38 -4.03 -6.53 0.24
C LEU A 38 -3.65 -6.05 1.64
N ILE A 39 -4.64 -5.73 2.46
CA ILE A 39 -4.45 -5.48 3.90
C ILE A 39 -4.15 -6.81 4.58
N ARG A 40 -3.08 -6.89 5.37
CA ARG A 40 -2.68 -8.15 6.02
C ARG A 40 -3.71 -8.71 7.00
N SER A 41 -4.43 -7.84 7.72
CA SER A 41 -5.37 -8.24 8.76
C SER A 41 -6.73 -8.73 8.24
N SER A 42 -7.09 -8.38 7.01
CA SER A 42 -8.44 -8.64 6.48
C SER A 42 -8.47 -9.18 5.04
N ASP A 43 -7.30 -9.28 4.40
CA ASP A 43 -7.14 -9.63 2.99
C ASP A 43 -7.96 -8.77 2.01
N LYS A 44 -8.46 -7.60 2.48
CA LYS A 44 -9.18 -6.66 1.64
C LYS A 44 -8.25 -6.01 0.62
N PRO A 45 -8.66 -5.89 -0.65
CA PRO A 45 -7.84 -5.27 -1.68
C PRO A 45 -7.79 -3.76 -1.51
N LEU A 46 -6.62 -3.19 -1.76
CA LEU A 46 -6.37 -1.76 -1.82
C LEU A 46 -6.27 -1.27 -3.26
N CYS A 47 -6.73 -0.05 -3.50
CA CYS A 47 -6.54 0.60 -4.78
C CYS A 47 -5.07 0.98 -4.98
N MET A 48 -4.46 0.45 -6.04
CA MET A 48 -3.07 0.75 -6.39
C MET A 48 -2.88 2.18 -6.87
N ASP A 49 -3.87 2.74 -7.57
CA ASP A 49 -3.81 4.14 -8.01
C ASP A 49 -3.93 5.08 -6.82
N TRP A 50 -4.73 4.73 -5.81
CA TRP A 50 -4.79 5.48 -4.56
C TRP A 50 -3.43 5.52 -3.84
N GLN A 51 -2.66 4.43 -3.89
CA GLN A 51 -1.32 4.41 -3.27
C GLN A 51 -0.29 5.25 -4.03
N GLN A 52 -0.52 5.50 -5.32
CA GLN A 52 0.32 6.39 -6.12
C GLN A 52 0.01 7.83 -5.70
N GLY A 53 0.99 8.73 -5.72
CA GLY A 53 0.82 10.10 -5.20
C GLY A 53 -0.20 10.96 -5.95
N LYS A 54 -0.89 10.39 -6.95
CA LYS A 54 -2.00 10.99 -7.66
C LYS A 54 -3.28 10.37 -7.11
N SER A 55 -4.19 11.18 -6.59
CA SER A 55 -5.50 10.69 -6.11
C SER A 55 -6.16 9.83 -7.19
N CYS A 56 -6.73 8.69 -6.79
CA CYS A 56 -7.50 7.86 -7.70
C CYS A 56 -8.77 8.63 -8.12
N PRO A 57 -9.00 8.86 -9.43
CA PRO A 57 -10.16 9.62 -9.88
C PRO A 57 -11.46 8.81 -9.85
N ALA A 58 -11.35 7.48 -9.76
CA ALA A 58 -12.50 6.59 -9.81
C ALA A 58 -13.21 6.55 -8.45
N ARG A 59 -14.50 6.90 -8.46
CA ARG A 59 -15.39 6.87 -7.28
C ARG A 59 -16.10 5.55 -7.05
N SER A 60 -15.91 4.58 -7.95
CA SER A 60 -16.59 3.29 -7.92
C SER A 60 -16.08 2.33 -6.85
N HIS A 61 -14.98 2.68 -6.16
CA HIS A 61 -14.31 1.80 -5.20
C HIS A 61 -13.63 2.58 -4.07
N ASP A 62 -14.29 3.64 -3.58
CA ASP A 62 -13.77 4.50 -2.50
C ASP A 62 -13.49 3.68 -1.22
N GLU A 63 -14.17 2.55 -1.01
CA GLU A 63 -13.89 1.65 0.12
C GLU A 63 -12.49 1.01 0.09
N LYS A 64 -11.82 1.05 -1.09
CA LYS A 64 -10.45 0.56 -1.28
C LYS A 64 -9.40 1.67 -1.21
N HIS A 65 -9.81 2.92 -1.02
CA HIS A 65 -8.94 4.11 -0.90
C HIS A 65 -8.40 4.25 0.53
N LEU A 66 -7.73 3.21 1.02
CA LEU A 66 -7.07 3.19 2.31
C LEU A 66 -5.56 3.23 2.11
N CYS A 67 -4.85 4.02 2.90
CA CYS A 67 -3.39 4.05 2.90
C CYS A 67 -2.84 2.68 3.28
N SER A 68 -1.94 2.13 2.48
CA SER A 68 -1.34 0.82 2.73
C SER A 68 -0.35 0.79 3.89
N GLY A 69 0.02 1.97 4.42
CA GLY A 69 0.92 2.14 5.57
C GLY A 69 0.20 2.33 6.90
N CYS A 70 -0.90 3.08 6.92
CA CYS A 70 -1.60 3.47 8.16
C CYS A 70 -3.12 3.30 8.13
N LEU A 71 -3.69 2.77 7.04
CA LEU A 71 -5.14 2.60 6.82
C LEU A 71 -5.96 3.90 6.84
N SER A 72 -5.31 5.07 6.72
CA SER A 72 -6.02 6.35 6.59
C SER A 72 -6.76 6.45 5.25
N LEU A 73 -7.93 7.09 5.26
CA LEU A 73 -8.70 7.46 4.06
C LEU A 73 -8.25 8.79 3.43
N SER A 74 -7.37 9.55 4.10
CA SER A 74 -7.00 10.90 3.65
C SER A 74 -5.90 10.92 2.58
N HIS A 75 -5.13 9.85 2.48
CA HIS A 75 -3.98 9.76 1.59
C HIS A 75 -3.64 8.31 1.23
N GLY A 76 -2.80 8.12 0.22
CA GLY A 76 -2.17 6.84 -0.10
C GLY A 76 -0.70 6.76 0.33
N ALA A 77 -0.07 5.60 0.12
CA ALA A 77 1.29 5.29 0.56
C ALA A 77 2.37 6.34 0.23
N GLN A 78 2.25 7.05 -0.89
CA GLN A 78 3.22 8.08 -1.28
C GLN A 78 3.27 9.30 -0.33
N SER A 79 2.17 9.58 0.36
CA SER A 79 2.03 10.69 1.29
C SER A 79 1.89 10.21 2.74
N CYS A 80 2.23 8.96 2.99
CA CYS A 80 2.27 8.33 4.31
C CYS A 80 3.59 8.63 5.04
#